data_AF-A0AAV9A3Z8-F1
#
_entry.id   AF-A0AAV9A3Z8-F1
#
_cell.length_a   1.000
_cell.length_b   1.000
_cell.length_c   1.000
_cell.angle_alpha   90.00
_cell.angle_beta   90.00
_cell.angle_gamma   90.00
#
_symmetry.space_group_name_H-M   'P 1'
#
loop_
_entity.id
_entity.type
_entity.pdbx_description
1 polymer ?
#
loop_
_entity_poly.entity_id
_entity_poly.type
_entity_poly.pdbx_seq_one_letter_code
_entity_poly.pdbx_strand_id
1 'polypeptide(L)'
;MASSSGTKSGPEGGGAPPKKSLSRRMTRMPTMVDVPEDEATGDSERVPASLKSIAPILRVANEIEELNGRVAYLCRFHAFEKAHNLDSISSGRGVRQFKTYLLHRLEKSMMSTESEDMSLTDE
;
A
#
# COMPACT_ATOMS: atom_id res chain seq x y z
N MET A 1 -5.54 71.82 19.88
CA MET A 1 -4.20 71.30 19.54
C MET A 1 -4.22 70.91 18.07
N ALA A 2 -3.25 71.41 17.30
CA ALA A 2 -2.97 71.09 15.89
C ALA A 2 -2.36 69.67 15.81
N SER A 3 -2.30 68.94 14.68
CA SER A 3 -1.96 69.38 13.33
C SER A 3 -2.44 68.38 12.28
N SER A 4 -2.74 68.89 11.09
CA SER A 4 -2.79 68.17 9.82
C SER A 4 -1.37 67.96 9.25
N SER A 5 -1.16 66.90 8.47
CA SER A 5 -0.15 66.88 7.42
C SER A 5 -0.51 65.82 6.37
N GLY A 6 -0.66 66.26 5.12
CA GLY A 6 -0.92 65.40 3.96
C GLY A 6 0.35 65.03 3.19
N THR A 7 0.12 64.63 1.93
CA THR A 7 1.02 64.35 0.77
C THR A 7 0.94 62.86 0.36
N LYS A 8 0.84 62.43 -0.90
CA LYS A 8 0.98 63.06 -2.22
C LYS A 8 0.32 62.17 -3.31
N SER A 9 -0.15 62.83 -4.37
CA SER A 9 -0.72 62.43 -5.68
C SER A 9 -0.30 61.10 -6.36
N GLY A 10 -1.24 60.52 -7.13
CA GLY A 10 -1.06 59.41 -8.10
C GLY A 10 -0.22 59.76 -9.34
N PRO A 11 -0.25 58.97 -10.45
CA PRO A 11 -1.48 58.91 -11.26
C PRO A 11 -1.71 57.64 -12.15
N GLU A 12 -2.92 57.55 -12.71
CA GLU A 12 -3.35 57.01 -14.02
C GLU A 12 -3.19 55.52 -14.42
N GLY A 13 -4.29 54.90 -14.88
CA GLY A 13 -4.24 53.94 -15.99
C GLY A 13 -5.09 52.67 -15.93
N GLY A 14 -6.40 52.78 -16.23
CA GLY A 14 -7.12 51.79 -17.07
C GLY A 14 -7.68 50.49 -16.47
N GLY A 15 -8.95 50.18 -16.80
CA GLY A 15 -9.42 48.80 -17.03
C GLY A 15 -10.36 48.18 -15.98
N ALA A 16 -11.47 47.62 -16.48
CA ALA A 16 -12.55 46.95 -15.74
C ALA A 16 -12.16 45.56 -15.14
N PRO A 17 -13.05 44.86 -14.39
CA PRO A 17 -12.72 43.85 -13.36
C PRO A 17 -12.69 42.37 -13.84
N PRO A 18 -12.22 41.43 -13.00
CA PRO A 18 -12.94 40.15 -12.81
C PRO A 18 -12.90 39.68 -11.32
N LYS A 19 -14.02 39.39 -10.65
CA LYS A 19 -14.84 38.15 -10.65
C LYS A 19 -14.06 36.82 -10.48
N LYS A 20 -14.28 36.19 -9.31
CA LYS A 20 -14.24 34.75 -8.95
C LYS A 20 -13.03 33.92 -9.41
N SER A 21 -12.26 33.39 -8.45
CA SER A 21 -11.59 32.09 -8.62
C SER A 21 -11.98 31.10 -7.51
N LEU A 22 -12.84 30.16 -7.89
CA LEU A 22 -12.98 28.86 -7.26
C LEU A 22 -11.66 28.10 -7.44
N SER A 23 -10.89 27.84 -6.38
CA SER A 23 -9.97 26.68 -6.36
C SER A 23 -9.20 26.53 -5.05
N ARG A 24 -9.63 25.55 -4.26
CA ARG A 24 -8.78 24.38 -4.03
C ARG A 24 -9.66 23.18 -3.72
N ARG A 25 -10.35 22.70 -4.77
CA ARG A 25 -10.84 21.33 -4.79
C ARG A 25 -9.59 20.46 -4.72
N MET A 26 -9.25 19.93 -3.55
CA MET A 26 -8.26 18.86 -3.45
C MET A 26 -8.82 17.71 -4.28
N THR A 27 -8.37 17.60 -5.52
CA THR A 27 -8.45 16.37 -6.29
C THR A 27 -7.61 15.36 -5.52
N ARG A 28 -8.24 14.64 -4.60
CA ARG A 28 -7.70 13.37 -4.12
C ARG A 28 -7.65 12.48 -5.35
N MET A 29 -6.49 12.41 -5.99
CA MET A 29 -6.25 11.34 -6.94
C MET A 29 -6.44 10.04 -6.15
N PRO A 30 -7.30 9.11 -6.58
CA PRO A 30 -7.19 7.76 -6.09
C PRO A 30 -5.82 7.29 -6.55
N THR A 31 -4.88 7.17 -5.62
CA THR A 31 -3.68 6.37 -5.86
C THR A 31 -4.17 4.93 -5.94
N MET A 32 -4.68 4.52 -7.11
CA MET A 32 -4.58 3.13 -7.52
C MET A 32 -3.09 2.87 -7.58
N VAL A 33 -2.55 2.38 -6.46
CA VAL A 33 -1.29 1.66 -6.48
C VAL A 33 -1.61 0.41 -7.27
N ASP A 34 -1.31 0.46 -8.57
CA ASP A 34 -0.99 -0.72 -9.34
C ASP A 34 0.15 -1.38 -8.57
N VAL A 35 -0.19 -2.36 -7.73
CA VAL A 35 0.80 -3.15 -7.01
C VAL A 35 1.49 -3.94 -8.10
N PRO A 36 2.77 -3.66 -8.44
CA PRO A 36 3.43 -4.47 -9.44
C PRO A 36 3.32 -5.93 -8.97
N GLU A 37 2.75 -6.77 -9.83
CA GLU A 37 2.68 -8.23 -9.70
C GLU A 37 4.09 -8.81 -9.80
N ASP A 38 4.95 -8.40 -8.89
CA ASP A 38 6.28 -8.94 -8.76
C ASP A 38 6.14 -10.12 -7.78
N GLU A 39 5.53 -11.18 -8.33
CA GLU A 39 5.40 -12.52 -7.74
C GLU A 39 6.79 -13.19 -7.62
N ALA A 40 7.79 -12.67 -8.33
CA ALA A 40 9.14 -13.18 -8.40
C ALA A 40 10.07 -12.64 -7.29
N THR A 41 9.80 -11.47 -6.71
CA THR A 41 10.49 -11.02 -5.50
C THR A 41 9.85 -11.67 -4.27
N GLY A 42 10.57 -12.62 -3.67
CA GLY A 42 10.08 -13.41 -2.55
C GLY A 42 9.61 -12.57 -1.36
N ASP A 43 8.53 -13.02 -0.70
CA ASP A 43 7.88 -12.35 0.45
C ASP A 43 8.84 -11.96 1.58
N SER A 44 9.94 -12.71 1.71
CA SER A 44 10.97 -12.55 2.74
C SER A 44 11.74 -11.23 2.64
N GLU A 45 11.91 -10.67 1.44
CA GLU A 45 12.64 -9.41 1.23
C GLU A 45 11.78 -8.18 1.54
N ARG A 46 10.46 -8.33 1.43
CA ARG A 46 9.47 -7.26 1.69
C ARG A 46 9.21 -7.00 3.18
N VAL A 47 9.80 -7.80 4.08
CA VAL A 47 9.55 -7.74 5.54
C VAL A 47 10.12 -6.47 6.17
N PRO A 48 9.28 -5.59 6.77
CA PRO A 48 9.76 -4.41 7.49
C PRO A 48 10.65 -4.76 8.68
N ALA A 49 11.54 -3.84 9.06
CA ALA A 49 12.49 -4.06 10.16
C ALA A 49 11.84 -4.43 11.51
N SER A 50 10.66 -3.85 11.79
CA SER A 50 9.86 -4.15 12.99
C SER A 50 9.29 -5.57 13.03
N LEU A 51 9.23 -6.24 11.86
CA LEU A 51 8.61 -7.54 11.69
C LEU A 51 9.63 -8.65 11.33
N LYS A 52 10.94 -8.40 11.42
CA LYS A 52 11.99 -9.35 11.02
C LYS A 52 11.82 -10.77 11.57
N SER A 53 11.18 -10.94 12.73
CA SER A 53 10.86 -12.25 13.32
C SER A 53 9.89 -13.13 12.50
N ILE A 54 9.22 -12.59 11.48
CA ILE A 54 8.35 -13.36 10.57
C ILE A 54 9.09 -13.82 9.30
N ALA A 55 10.23 -13.20 8.96
CA ALA A 55 10.97 -13.52 7.74
C ALA A 55 11.38 -15.01 7.61
N PRO A 56 11.76 -15.73 8.69
CA PRO A 56 12.02 -17.17 8.59
C PRO A 56 10.80 -17.98 8.15
N ILE A 57 9.59 -17.60 8.59
CA ILE A 57 8.34 -18.29 8.23
C ILE A 57 8.07 -18.14 6.73
N LEU A 58 8.27 -16.93 6.20
CA LEU A 58 8.08 -16.63 4.78
C LEU A 58 9.14 -17.30 3.90
N ARG A 59 10.37 -17.49 4.42
CA ARG A 59 11.40 -18.25 3.70
C ARG A 59 11.01 -19.71 3.57
N VAL A 60 10.58 -20.33 4.68
CA VAL A 60 10.08 -21.71 4.67
C VAL A 60 8.87 -21.83 3.75
N ALA A 61 7.96 -20.86 3.76
CA ALA A 61 6.80 -20.86 2.87
C ALA A 61 7.18 -20.91 1.39
N ASN A 62 8.24 -20.19 0.99
CA ASN A 62 8.76 -20.22 -0.38
C ASN A 62 9.44 -21.56 -0.70
N GLU A 63 10.19 -22.15 0.23
CA GLU A 63 10.87 -23.43 0.04
C GLU A 63 9.88 -24.60 -0.12
N ILE A 64 8.75 -24.56 0.59
CA ILE A 64 7.74 -25.63 0.55
C ILE A 64 6.66 -25.42 -0.51
N GLU A 65 6.66 -24.28 -1.22
CA GLU A 65 5.65 -23.95 -2.23
C GLU A 65 5.59 -25.00 -3.34
N GLU A 66 6.75 -25.45 -3.82
CA GLU A 66 6.86 -26.49 -4.85
C GLU A 66 6.52 -27.89 -4.33
N LEU A 67 6.63 -28.12 -3.02
CA LEU A 67 6.36 -29.43 -2.41
C LEU A 67 4.89 -29.59 -2.02
N ASN A 68 4.30 -28.54 -1.47
CA ASN A 68 2.92 -28.52 -1.01
C ASN A 68 2.39 -27.08 -0.88
N GLY A 69 1.68 -26.62 -1.91
CA GLY A 69 1.08 -25.29 -1.95
C GLY A 69 0.12 -25.00 -0.78
N ARG A 70 -0.61 -26.02 -0.27
CA ARG A 70 -1.50 -25.84 0.88
C ARG A 70 -0.72 -25.52 2.16
N VAL A 71 0.43 -26.16 2.39
CA VAL A 71 1.27 -25.85 3.56
C VAL A 71 1.94 -24.48 3.40
N ALA A 72 2.41 -24.13 2.20
CA ALA A 72 2.96 -22.80 1.92
C ALA A 72 1.95 -21.69 2.22
N TYR A 73 0.69 -21.86 1.81
CA TYR A 73 -0.40 -20.95 2.14
C TYR A 73 -0.59 -20.79 3.66
N LEU A 74 -0.63 -21.90 4.42
CA LEU A 74 -0.76 -21.85 5.87
C LEU A 74 0.43 -21.15 6.55
N CYS A 75 1.65 -21.34 6.05
CA CYS A 75 2.82 -20.62 6.54
C CYS A 75 2.71 -19.10 6.30
N ARG A 76 2.26 -18.68 5.11
CA ARG A 76 2.01 -17.25 4.79
C ARG A 76 0.90 -16.67 5.67
N PHE A 77 -0.17 -17.41 5.90
CA PHE A 77 -1.28 -17.00 6.77
C PHE A 77 -0.79 -16.81 8.21
N HIS A 78 -0.03 -17.76 8.73
CA HIS A 78 0.57 -17.67 10.06
C HIS A 78 1.53 -16.47 10.18
N ALA A 79 2.32 -16.19 9.15
CA ALA A 79 3.18 -15.00 9.12
C ALA A 79 2.36 -13.70 9.18
N PHE A 80 1.22 -13.64 8.50
CA PHE A 80 0.29 -12.51 8.55
C PHE A 80 -0.30 -12.31 9.95
N GLU A 81 -0.80 -13.38 10.58
CA GLU A 81 -1.32 -13.31 11.96
C GLU A 81 -0.24 -12.84 12.94
N LYS A 82 0.97 -13.37 12.83
CA LYS A 82 2.11 -12.96 13.66
C LYS A 82 2.46 -11.49 13.45
N ALA A 83 2.44 -11.01 12.20
CA ALA A 83 2.62 -9.59 11.89
C ALA A 83 1.49 -8.71 12.47
N HIS A 84 0.25 -9.21 12.49
CA HIS A 84 -0.88 -8.50 13.10
C HIS A 84 -0.73 -8.41 14.62
N ASN A 85 -0.31 -9.49 15.27
CA ASN A 85 -0.09 -9.52 16.72
C ASN A 85 1.06 -8.61 17.16
N LEU A 86 2.11 -8.46 16.34
CA LEU A 86 3.25 -7.59 16.64
C LEU A 86 2.92 -6.09 16.50
N ASP A 87 2.02 -5.72 15.58
CA ASP A 87 1.65 -4.31 15.36
C ASP A 87 0.22 -4.21 14.79
N SER A 88 -0.79 -4.39 15.64
CA SER A 88 -2.20 -4.45 15.20
C SER A 88 -2.67 -3.18 14.49
N ILE A 89 -2.21 -2.02 14.97
CA ILE A 89 -2.53 -0.70 14.41
C ILE A 89 -1.72 -0.42 13.12
N SER A 90 -0.72 -1.24 12.81
CA SER A 90 0.16 -1.07 11.65
C SER A 90 0.87 0.29 11.66
N SER A 91 1.36 0.67 12.83
CA SER A 91 2.05 1.94 13.12
C SER A 91 3.49 1.99 12.60
N GLY A 92 4.13 0.82 12.42
CA GLY A 92 5.49 0.71 11.92
C GLY A 92 5.64 1.13 10.45
N ARG A 93 6.80 1.69 10.10
CA ARG A 93 7.12 2.09 8.72
C ARG A 93 6.97 0.90 7.76
N GLY A 94 6.09 1.05 6.77
CA GLY A 94 5.86 0.03 5.74
C GLY A 94 5.03 -1.17 6.19
N VAL A 95 4.63 -1.28 7.46
CA VAL A 95 3.88 -2.44 8.00
C VAL A 95 2.52 -2.59 7.32
N ARG A 96 1.78 -1.49 7.16
CA ARG A 96 0.46 -1.52 6.50
C ARG A 96 0.56 -1.98 5.04
N GLN A 97 1.54 -1.47 4.29
CA GLN A 97 1.79 -1.86 2.91
C GLN A 97 2.14 -3.35 2.82
N PHE A 98 3.05 -3.80 3.68
CA PHE A 98 3.44 -5.20 3.78
C PHE A 98 2.25 -6.13 4.07
N LYS A 99 1.41 -5.78 5.05
CA LYS A 99 0.20 -6.57 5.38
C LYS A 99 -0.79 -6.61 4.23
N THR A 100 -1.04 -5.48 3.56
CA THR A 100 -1.93 -5.43 2.39
C THR A 100 -1.40 -6.30 1.26
N TYR A 101 -0.10 -6.23 0.99
CA TYR A 101 0.55 -7.09 0.00
C TYR A 101 0.41 -8.58 0.34
N LEU A 102 0.73 -8.96 1.59
CA LEU A 102 0.68 -10.35 2.03
C LEU A 102 -0.76 -10.90 2.00
N LEU A 103 -1.76 -10.06 2.32
CA LEU A 103 -3.17 -10.42 2.22
C LEU A 103 -3.59 -10.70 0.78
N HIS A 104 -3.24 -9.83 -0.17
CA HIS A 104 -3.56 -10.07 -1.59
C HIS A 104 -2.89 -11.35 -2.12
N ARG A 105 -1.65 -11.64 -1.69
CA ARG A 105 -0.97 -12.88 -2.06
C ARG A 105 -1.70 -14.12 -1.53
N LEU A 106 -2.21 -14.06 -0.30
CA LEU A 106 -3.01 -15.15 0.29
C LEU A 106 -4.31 -15.39 -0.49
N GLU A 107 -5.03 -14.34 -0.87
CA GLU A 107 -6.26 -14.44 -1.67
C GLU A 107 -6.00 -15.15 -3.01
N LYS A 108 -4.87 -14.86 -3.66
CA LYS A 108 -4.47 -15.49 -4.92
C LYS A 108 -4.06 -16.96 -4.74
N SER A 109 -3.24 -17.28 -3.74
CA SER A 109 -2.82 -18.66 -3.47
C SER A 109 -3.99 -19.58 -3.12
N MET A 110 -5.04 -19.08 -2.47
CA MET A 110 -6.25 -19.86 -2.19
C MET A 110 -6.91 -20.36 -3.49
N MET A 111 -7.08 -19.48 -4.48
CA MET A 111 -7.69 -19.83 -5.76
C MET A 111 -6.86 -20.80 -6.60
N SER A 112 -5.53 -20.71 -6.56
CA SER A 112 -4.65 -21.61 -7.34
C SER A 112 -4.67 -23.06 -6.85
N THR A 113 -4.89 -23.28 -5.55
CA THR A 113 -4.93 -24.65 -4.98
C THR A 113 -6.20 -25.45 -5.31
N GLU A 114 -7.25 -24.81 -5.85
CA GLU A 114 -8.48 -25.50 -6.27
C GLU A 114 -8.38 -26.02 -7.73
N SER A 115 -7.47 -25.49 -8.54
CA SER A 115 -7.34 -25.83 -9.96
C SER A 115 -6.51 -27.09 -10.25
N GLU A 116 -5.70 -27.59 -9.30
CA GLU A 116 -4.81 -28.74 -9.55
C GLU A 116 -5.49 -30.11 -9.38
N ASP A 117 -6.68 -30.16 -8.78
CA ASP A 117 -7.46 -31.41 -8.59
C ASP A 117 -8.36 -31.77 -9.80
N MET A 118 -8.34 -30.98 -10.89
CA MET A 118 -9.19 -31.19 -12.08
C MET A 118 -8.48 -31.78 -13.31
N SER A 119 -7.20 -32.13 -13.23
CA SER A 119 -6.40 -32.60 -14.38
C SER A 119 -6.09 -34.10 -14.41
N LEU A 120 -6.72 -34.92 -13.55
CA LEU A 120 -6.42 -36.35 -13.47
C LEU A 120 -7.64 -37.26 -13.72
N THR A 121 -8.33 -37.05 -14.84
CA THR A 121 -9.20 -38.05 -15.47
C THR A 121 -9.23 -37.87 -16.99
N ASP A 122 -8.18 -38.30 -17.69
CA ASP A 122 -8.27 -38.67 -19.11
C ASP A 122 -7.10 -39.61 -19.44
N GLU A 123 -7.27 -40.90 -19.11
CA GLU A 123 -6.64 -42.04 -19.77
C GLU A 123 -7.72 -43.08 -20.12
#